data_AF-F3GD47-F1
#
_entry.id   AF-F3GD47-F1
#
_cell.length_a   1.000
_cell.length_b   1.000
_cell.length_c   1.000
_cell.angle_alpha   90.00
_cell.angle_beta   90.00
_cell.angle_gamma   90.00
#
_symmetry.space_group_name_H-M   'P 1'
#
loop_
_entity.id
_entity.type
_entity.pdbx_description
1 polymer ?
#
loop_
_entity_poly.entity_id
_entity_poly.type
_entity_poly.pdbx_seq_one_letter_code
_entity_poly.pdbx_strand_id
1 'polypeptide(L)'
;GCGLEHLTAILHPVLSDAAVRAARALDIPVVGLDLMVPAADQPEYVFIEANERVGLANHEPQPTAERFVDLLFPHSLPVHI
;
A
#
# COMPACT_ATOMS: atom_id res chain seq x y z
N GLY A 1 -1.80 10.75 -20.07
CA GLY A 1 -1.15 9.62 -20.77
C GLY A 1 -1.42 8.35 -19.98
N CYS A 2 -1.43 7.18 -20.62
CA CYS A 2 -1.48 5.91 -19.89
C CYS A 2 -0.12 5.70 -19.21
N GLY A 3 -0.09 5.77 -17.88
CA GLY A 3 1.12 5.64 -17.08
C GLY A 3 0.77 5.55 -15.60
N LEU A 4 1.69 5.01 -14.81
CA LEU A 4 1.59 4.95 -13.36
C LEU A 4 2.23 6.20 -12.76
N GLU A 5 1.58 6.79 -11.76
CA GLU A 5 2.08 7.95 -11.03
C GLU A 5 2.10 7.64 -9.53
N HIS A 6 3.19 8.03 -8.87
CA HIS A 6 3.36 7.81 -7.46
C HIS A 6 2.77 8.98 -6.64
N LEU A 7 1.66 8.71 -5.95
CA LEU A 7 0.88 9.76 -5.25
C LEU A 7 1.00 9.72 -3.72
N THR A 8 1.87 8.88 -3.14
CA THR A 8 1.94 8.72 -1.68
C THR A 8 2.21 10.03 -0.95
N ALA A 9 2.95 10.97 -1.55
CA ALA A 9 3.26 12.27 -0.93
C ALA A 9 2.05 13.19 -0.79
N ILE A 10 0.99 13.01 -1.59
CA ILE A 10 -0.21 13.84 -1.58
C ILE A 10 -1.45 13.09 -1.10
N LEU A 11 -1.31 11.81 -0.76
CA LEU A 11 -2.43 10.96 -0.40
C LEU A 11 -3.12 11.50 0.86
N HIS A 12 -4.43 11.72 0.78
CA HIS A 12 -5.19 12.20 1.91
C HIS A 12 -5.12 11.20 3.08
N PRO A 13 -4.91 11.65 4.33
CA PRO A 13 -4.74 10.74 5.48
C PRO A 13 -5.91 9.76 5.70
N VAL A 14 -7.14 10.18 5.37
CA VAL A 14 -8.33 9.31 5.46
C VAL A 14 -8.23 8.08 4.55
N LEU A 15 -7.64 8.23 3.35
CA LEU A 15 -7.47 7.12 2.41
C LEU A 15 -6.43 6.12 2.93
N SER A 16 -5.32 6.63 3.48
CA SER A 16 -4.29 5.80 4.12
C SER A 16 -4.85 5.05 5.35
N ASP A 17 -5.58 5.74 6.21
CA ASP A 17 -6.23 5.12 7.38
C ASP A 17 -7.26 4.06 6.97
N ALA A 18 -8.09 4.35 5.96
CA ALA A 18 -9.03 3.38 5.41
C ALA A 18 -8.32 2.12 4.92
N ALA A 19 -7.20 2.28 4.19
CA ALA A 19 -6.41 1.17 3.70
C ALA A 19 -5.83 0.30 4.83
N VAL A 20 -5.23 0.94 5.85
CA VAL A 20 -4.66 0.23 7.01
C VAL A 20 -5.75 -0.48 7.82
N ARG A 21 -6.92 0.16 8.02
CA ARG A 21 -8.05 -0.46 8.72
C ARG A 21 -8.60 -1.66 7.97
N ALA A 22 -8.73 -1.56 6.65
CA ALA A 22 -9.17 -2.67 5.81
C ALA A 22 -8.19 -3.85 5.88
N ALA A 23 -6.88 -3.62 5.73
CA ALA A 23 -5.87 -4.67 5.85
C ALA A 23 -5.95 -5.42 7.20
N ARG A 24 -6.10 -4.69 8.30
CA ARG A 24 -6.28 -5.26 9.64
C ARG A 24 -7.58 -6.03 9.79
N ALA A 25 -8.68 -5.51 9.25
CA ALA A 25 -9.98 -6.16 9.31
C ALA A 25 -10.05 -7.45 8.49
N LEU A 26 -9.29 -7.53 7.39
CA LEU A 26 -9.17 -8.71 6.55
C LEU A 26 -8.19 -9.75 7.10
N ASP A 27 -7.37 -9.39 8.10
CA ASP A 27 -6.28 -10.22 8.63
C ASP A 27 -5.29 -10.67 7.53
N ILE A 28 -5.03 -9.79 6.56
CA ILE A 28 -4.08 -10.01 5.47
C ILE A 28 -2.87 -9.11 5.70
N PRO A 29 -1.66 -9.66 5.95
CA PRO A 29 -0.47 -8.86 6.27
C PRO A 29 -0.06 -7.88 5.18
N VAL A 30 -0.25 -8.25 3.90
CA VAL A 30 0.01 -7.40 2.74
C VAL A 30 -1.11 -7.57 1.73
N VAL A 31 -1.79 -6.46 1.42
CA VAL A 31 -2.94 -6.41 0.52
C VAL A 31 -2.85 -5.14 -0.33
N GLY A 32 -3.15 -5.27 -1.62
CA GLY A 32 -3.43 -4.13 -2.49
C GLY A 32 -4.89 -3.74 -2.36
N LEU A 33 -5.17 -2.46 -2.14
CA LEU A 33 -6.53 -1.94 -2.03
C LEU A 33 -6.79 -0.93 -3.13
N ASP A 34 -7.82 -1.20 -3.91
CA ASP A 34 -8.24 -0.33 -5.00
C ASP A 34 -9.39 0.55 -4.53
N LEU A 35 -9.16 1.86 -4.56
CA LEU A 35 -10.12 2.88 -4.17
C LEU A 35 -10.49 3.72 -5.39
N MET A 36 -11.79 3.94 -5.59
CA MET A 36 -12.26 5.01 -6.45
C MET A 36 -12.36 6.29 -5.61
N VAL A 37 -11.66 7.33 -6.02
CA VAL A 37 -11.61 8.62 -5.33
C VAL A 37 -11.85 9.76 -6.32
N PRO A 38 -12.44 10.88 -5.91
CA PRO A 38 -12.56 12.06 -6.77
C PRO A 38 -11.18 12.68 -7.07
N ALA A 39 -10.26 12.65 -6.10
CA ALA A 39 -8.84 12.96 -6.24
C ALA A 39 -8.04 12.34 -5.08
N ALA A 40 -6.72 12.16 -5.26
CA ALA A 40 -5.87 11.49 -4.28
C ALA A 40 -5.70 12.27 -2.95
N ASP A 41 -5.91 13.57 -2.97
CA ASP A 41 -5.81 14.49 -1.83
C ASP A 41 -7.18 14.78 -1.18
N GLN A 42 -8.24 14.07 -1.59
CA GLN A 42 -9.59 14.22 -1.02
C GLN A 42 -9.99 13.01 -0.16
N PRO A 43 -10.86 13.20 0.85
CA PRO A 43 -11.21 12.14 1.80
C PRO A 43 -12.25 11.14 1.30
N GLU A 44 -13.06 11.46 0.29
CA GLU A 44 -14.13 10.57 -0.18
C GLU A 44 -13.56 9.39 -0.97
N TYR A 45 -14.08 8.19 -0.70
CA TYR A 45 -13.68 6.99 -1.43
C TYR A 45 -14.79 5.95 -1.51
N VAL A 46 -14.68 5.10 -2.51
CA VAL A 46 -15.42 3.83 -2.63
C VAL A 46 -14.41 2.69 -2.74
N PHE A 47 -14.58 1.65 -1.92
CA PHE A 47 -13.80 0.42 -2.03
C PHE A 47 -14.23 -0.36 -3.28
N ILE A 48 -13.26 -0.77 -4.09
CA ILE A 48 -13.49 -1.61 -5.27
C ILE A 48 -13.04 -3.05 -5.00
N GLU A 49 -11.78 -3.21 -4.59
CA GLU A 49 -11.14 -4.52 -4.48
C GLU A 49 -10.12 -4.56 -3.33
N ALA A 50 -9.94 -5.77 -2.78
CA ALA A 50 -8.81 -6.13 -1.95
C ALA A 50 -8.11 -7.36 -2.55
N ASN A 51 -6.83 -7.24 -2.88
CA ASN A 51 -6.05 -8.26 -3.58
C ASN A 51 -4.85 -8.71 -2.73
N GLU A 52 -4.83 -9.98 -2.33
CA GLU A 52 -3.77 -10.58 -1.51
C GLU A 52 -2.49 -10.92 -2.31
N ARG A 53 -2.53 -10.79 -3.64
CA ARG A 53 -1.40 -11.03 -4.57
C ARG A 53 -1.05 -9.78 -5.38
N VAL A 54 -0.97 -8.65 -4.69
CA VAL A 54 -0.65 -7.35 -5.29
C VAL A 54 0.73 -7.35 -5.98
N GLY A 55 0.80 -6.75 -7.17
CA GLY A 55 2.05 -6.57 -7.90
C GLY A 55 2.94 -5.49 -7.27
N LEU A 56 4.09 -5.87 -6.72
CA LEU A 56 4.97 -4.94 -5.97
C LEU A 56 5.85 -4.05 -6.87
N ALA A 57 6.19 -4.50 -8.07
CA ALA A 57 7.10 -3.78 -8.98
C ALA A 57 6.54 -2.45 -9.48
N ASN A 58 5.21 -2.30 -9.52
CA ASN A 58 4.54 -1.08 -9.97
C ASN A 58 4.64 0.09 -8.98
N HIS A 59 5.21 -0.15 -7.80
CA HIS A 59 5.36 0.84 -6.73
C HIS A 59 6.76 1.48 -6.67
N GLU A 60 7.63 1.20 -7.64
CA GLU A 60 8.91 1.90 -7.74
C GLU A 60 8.70 3.43 -7.82
N PRO A 61 9.59 4.24 -7.19
CA PRO A 61 10.84 3.84 -6.53
C PRO A 61 10.69 3.46 -5.05
N GLN A 62 9.47 3.30 -4.51
CA GLN A 62 9.32 2.93 -3.10
C GLN A 62 9.86 1.51 -2.86
N PRO A 63 10.47 1.25 -1.69
CA PRO A 63 11.09 -0.04 -1.36
C PRO A 63 10.04 -1.10 -0.99
N THR A 64 8.88 -1.13 -1.66
CA THR A 64 7.74 -1.99 -1.31
C THR A 64 8.11 -3.47 -1.34
N ALA A 65 8.88 -3.89 -2.36
CA ALA A 65 9.37 -5.27 -2.46
C ALA A 65 10.38 -5.61 -1.36
N GLU A 66 11.32 -4.71 -1.05
CA GLU A 66 12.29 -4.88 0.04
C GLU A 66 11.59 -5.01 1.39
N ARG A 67 10.64 -4.11 1.69
CA ARG A 67 9.84 -4.17 2.93
C ARG A 67 8.99 -5.42 3.04
N PHE A 68 8.52 -5.96 1.92
CA PHE A 68 7.82 -7.24 1.92
C PHE A 68 8.77 -8.39 2.29
N VAL A 69 10.00 -8.39 1.79
CA VAL A 69 11.02 -9.38 2.18
C VAL A 69 11.37 -9.24 3.66
N ASP A 70 11.54 -8.02 4.18
CA ASP A 70 11.77 -7.76 5.61
C ASP A 70 10.67 -8.36 6.48
N LEU A 71 9.40 -8.22 6.05
CA LEU A 71 8.24 -8.79 6.74
C LEU A 71 8.28 -10.32 6.78
N LEU A 72 8.71 -10.96 5.69
CA LEU A 72 8.80 -12.42 5.60
C LEU A 72 9.98 -12.99 6.40
N PHE A 73 11.07 -12.23 6.54
CA PHE A 73 12.31 -12.65 7.19
C PHE A 73 12.80 -11.64 8.24
N PRO A 74 12.05 -11.40 9.32
CA PRO A 74 12.34 -10.32 10.28
C PRO A 74 13.68 -10.48 11.01
N HIS A 75 14.25 -11.69 11.05
CA HIS A 75 15.55 -11.98 11.68
C HIS A 75 16.74 -11.87 10.72
N SER A 76 16.50 -11.60 9.44
CA SER A 76 17.56 -11.42 8.44
C SER A 76 18.02 -9.97 8.30
N LEU A 77 17.35 -9.04 8.97
CA LEU A 77 17.77 -7.64 9.06
C LEU A 77 19.15 -7.56 9.73
N PRO A 78 20.09 -6.77 9.19
CA PRO A 78 21.37 -6.57 9.84
C PRO A 78 21.15 -6.05 11.26
N VAL A 79 21.71 -6.75 12.24
CA VAL A 79 21.77 -6.25 13.62
C VAL A 79 22.64 -5.01 13.57
N HIS A 80 22.04 -3.82 13.72
CA HIS A 80 22.79 -2.62 14.04
C HIS A 80 23.41 -2.83 15.43
N ILE A 81 24.69 -3.22 15.47
CA ILE A 81 25.55 -3.18 16.65
C ILE A 81 26.26 -1.83 16.66
#